data_AF-A0A812H764-F1
#
_entry.id   AF-A0A812H764-F1
#
_cell.length_a   1.000
_cell.length_b   1.000
_cell.length_c   1.000
_cell.angle_alpha   90.00
_cell.angle_beta   90.00
_cell.angle_gamma   90.00
#
_symmetry.space_group_name_H-M   'P 1'
#
loop_
_entity.id
_entity.type
_entity.pdbx_description
1 polymer ?
#
loop_
_entity_poly.entity_id
_entity_poly.type
_entity_poly.pdbx_seq_one_letter_code
_entity_poly.pdbx_strand_id
1 'polypeptide(L)'
;MNFCFKVPAEAWRQLRDARWEKLQKADFFRCFDNRSEGAEGADILLAALARCSQLQELDMQLCYKVPAEAWRQLRDARWEKLQKADFSWCFNEDSQGAEGADILLAALARCSQLQELGMNFCFKVPAEAWRQLRDARWEKLQKADFFRCFGPGSQGVDGADILLAALARCSALQELNMKYCDRIPAEAWEQLSDGVWPALLKQEGVPERLFRRA
;
A
#
# COMPACT_ATOMS: atom_id res chain seq x y z
N MET A 1 17.89 14.51 -1.44
CA MET A 1 16.69 15.20 -0.93
C MET A 1 15.78 15.43 -2.11
N ASN A 2 14.62 14.77 -2.14
CA ASN A 2 13.63 14.96 -3.20
C ASN A 2 12.86 16.26 -2.90
N PHE A 3 12.98 17.27 -3.77
CA PHE A 3 12.33 18.58 -3.61
C PHE A 3 10.98 18.67 -4.33
N CYS A 4 10.41 17.52 -4.71
CA CYS A 4 9.19 17.43 -5.49
C CYS A 4 7.96 18.10 -4.83
N PHE A 5 7.95 18.32 -3.51
CA PHE A 5 6.90 19.09 -2.85
C PHE A 5 6.84 20.57 -3.32
N LYS A 6 7.94 21.11 -3.87
CA LYS A 6 7.94 22.45 -4.48
C LYS A 6 7.56 22.46 -5.96
N VAL A 7 7.27 21.30 -6.55
CA VAL A 7 6.86 21.23 -7.96
C VAL A 7 5.41 21.69 -8.04
N PRO A 8 5.12 22.83 -8.70
CA PRO A 8 3.77 23.35 -8.78
C PRO A 8 2.88 22.44 -9.66
N ALA A 9 1.57 22.50 -9.44
CA ALA A 9 0.59 21.70 -10.19
C ALA A 9 0.81 21.74 -11.72
N GLU A 10 1.12 22.92 -12.25
CA GLU A 10 1.37 23.13 -13.69
C GLU A 10 2.58 22.35 -14.22
N ALA A 11 3.64 22.22 -13.41
CA ALA A 11 4.86 21.54 -13.84
C ALA A 11 4.63 20.02 -14.02
N TRP A 12 3.70 19.43 -13.26
CA TRP A 12 3.31 18.03 -13.45
C TRP A 12 2.67 17.77 -14.82
N ARG A 13 2.06 18.78 -15.47
CA ARG A 13 1.47 18.63 -16.81
C ARG A 13 2.49 18.24 -17.87
N GLN A 14 3.76 18.55 -17.67
CA GLN A 14 4.83 18.12 -18.56
C GLN A 14 4.96 16.59 -18.63
N LEU A 15 4.41 15.87 -17.66
CA LEU A 15 4.43 14.41 -17.59
C LEU A 15 3.23 13.73 -18.26
N ARG A 16 2.26 14.48 -18.80
CA ARG A 16 1.01 13.92 -19.36
C ARG A 16 1.25 12.82 -20.40
N ASP A 17 2.24 13.06 -21.26
CA ASP A 17 2.64 12.15 -22.33
C ASP A 17 3.93 11.39 -22.01
N ALA A 18 4.41 11.47 -20.77
CA ALA A 18 5.61 10.77 -20.35
C ALA A 18 5.43 9.26 -20.51
N ARG A 19 6.39 8.64 -21.21
CA ARG A 19 6.51 7.19 -21.37
C ARG A 19 7.85 6.75 -20.78
N TRP A 20 7.82 6.44 -19.50
CA TRP A 20 9.01 6.01 -18.78
C TRP A 20 9.26 4.50 -18.95
N GLU A 21 9.47 4.07 -20.20
CA GLU A 21 9.57 2.65 -20.58
C GLU A 21 10.71 1.88 -19.89
N LYS A 22 11.72 2.60 -19.37
CA LYS A 22 12.89 2.03 -18.69
C LYS A 22 12.94 2.36 -17.20
N LEU A 23 11.93 3.05 -16.65
CA LEU A 23 11.96 3.45 -15.24
C LEU A 23 11.75 2.25 -14.34
N GLN A 24 12.76 2.00 -13.51
CA GLN A 24 12.77 0.89 -12.55
C GLN A 24 12.50 1.35 -11.13
N LYS A 25 12.84 2.59 -10.79
CA LYS A 25 12.70 3.13 -9.43
C LYS A 25 12.05 4.49 -9.51
N ALA A 26 11.03 4.70 -8.71
CA ALA A 26 10.32 5.95 -8.58
C ALA A 26 10.20 6.30 -7.10
N ASP A 27 10.89 7.36 -6.70
CA ASP A 27 10.83 7.89 -5.34
C ASP A 27 10.10 9.23 -5.40
N PHE A 28 8.94 9.25 -4.76
CA PHE A 28 8.11 10.42 -4.54
C PHE A 28 7.84 10.66 -3.04
N PHE A 29 8.78 10.26 -2.19
CA PHE A 29 8.72 10.49 -0.75
C PHE A 29 8.38 11.95 -0.44
N ARG A 30 7.25 12.17 0.23
CA ARG A 30 6.73 13.49 0.64
C ARG A 30 6.45 14.48 -0.49
N CYS A 31 6.28 14.05 -1.75
CA CYS A 31 5.95 15.00 -2.83
C CYS A 31 4.59 15.67 -2.64
N PHE A 32 3.65 14.97 -2.01
CA PHE A 32 2.29 15.42 -1.79
C PHE A 32 1.96 15.41 -0.29
N ASP A 33 2.81 16.03 0.52
CA ASP A 33 2.52 16.34 1.92
C ASP A 33 1.88 17.73 2.07
N ASN A 34 1.65 18.20 3.30
CA ASN A 34 1.08 19.52 3.57
C ASN A 34 1.90 20.71 3.06
N ARG A 35 3.15 20.50 2.61
CA ARG A 35 4.01 21.53 2.00
C ARG A 35 3.96 21.50 0.47
N SER A 36 3.16 20.61 -0.12
CA SER A 36 3.07 20.45 -1.56
C SER A 36 2.46 21.69 -2.22
N GLU A 37 3.17 22.26 -3.20
CA GLU A 37 2.67 23.33 -4.07
C GLU A 37 1.90 22.79 -5.30
N GLY A 38 1.78 21.46 -5.44
CA GLY A 38 1.29 20.83 -6.66
C GLY A 38 0.51 19.53 -6.48
N ALA A 39 -0.11 19.30 -5.32
CA ALA A 39 -0.93 18.11 -5.06
C ALA A 39 -2.06 17.90 -6.08
N GLU A 40 -2.62 18.97 -6.63
CA GLU A 40 -3.63 18.89 -7.70
C GLU A 40 -3.09 18.31 -9.02
N GLY A 41 -1.77 18.29 -9.23
CA GLY A 41 -1.14 17.65 -10.39
C GLY A 41 -0.78 16.18 -10.19
N ALA A 42 -1.12 15.59 -9.03
CA ALA A 42 -0.79 14.21 -8.71
C ALA A 42 -1.46 13.18 -9.65
N ASP A 43 -2.62 13.50 -10.21
CA ASP A 43 -3.31 12.67 -11.20
C ASP A 43 -2.43 12.44 -12.44
N ILE A 44 -1.73 13.48 -12.91
CA ILE A 44 -0.85 13.39 -14.08
C ILE A 44 0.34 12.48 -13.78
N LEU A 45 0.91 12.60 -12.58
CA LEU A 45 1.99 11.71 -12.14
C LEU A 45 1.51 10.26 -12.05
N LEU A 46 0.37 10.02 -11.38
CA LEU A 46 -0.17 8.67 -11.20
C LEU A 46 -0.53 8.03 -12.55
N ALA A 47 -1.05 8.80 -13.51
CA ALA A 47 -1.30 8.34 -14.87
C ALA A 47 0.01 7.94 -15.60
N ALA A 48 1.10 8.68 -15.40
CA ALA A 48 2.41 8.30 -15.94
C ALA A 48 2.94 7.02 -15.26
N LEU A 49 2.82 6.90 -13.94
CA LEU A 49 3.25 5.72 -13.18
C LEU A 49 2.46 4.46 -13.54
N ALA A 50 1.17 4.57 -13.82
CA ALA A 50 0.32 3.45 -14.24
C ALA A 50 0.86 2.75 -15.51
N ARG A 51 1.59 3.50 -16.36
CA ARG A 51 2.16 3.00 -17.63
C ARG A 51 3.56 2.39 -17.46
N CYS A 52 4.15 2.44 -16.28
CA CYS A 52 5.53 1.99 -16.04
C CYS A 52 5.63 0.47 -15.85
N SER A 53 5.69 -0.28 -16.95
CA SER A 53 5.76 -1.76 -16.92
C SER A 53 7.10 -2.32 -16.39
N GLN A 54 8.15 -1.50 -16.33
CA GLN A 54 9.47 -1.88 -15.81
C GLN A 54 9.71 -1.47 -14.35
N LEU A 55 8.71 -0.87 -13.70
CA LEU A 55 8.83 -0.37 -12.34
C LEU A 55 9.02 -1.53 -11.35
N GLN A 56 10.05 -1.42 -10.52
CA GLN A 56 10.46 -2.39 -9.51
C GLN A 56 10.36 -1.82 -8.09
N GLU A 57 10.59 -0.52 -7.91
CA GLU A 57 10.49 0.16 -6.62
C GLU A 57 9.64 1.43 -6.77
N LEU A 58 8.62 1.56 -5.93
CA LEU A 58 7.77 2.74 -5.83
C LEU A 58 7.66 3.18 -4.37
N ASP A 59 8.17 4.38 -4.10
CA ASP A 59 8.02 5.05 -2.81
C ASP A 59 7.10 6.26 -2.99
N MET A 60 5.98 6.28 -2.29
CA MET A 60 5.07 7.42 -2.17
C MET A 60 4.79 7.75 -0.71
N GLN A 61 5.67 7.40 0.24
CA GLN A 61 5.40 7.63 1.65
C GLN A 61 5.09 9.11 1.92
N LEU A 62 4.20 9.35 2.88
CA LEU A 62 3.76 10.68 3.31
C LEU A 62 3.09 11.53 2.20
N CYS A 63 2.57 10.90 1.14
CA CYS A 63 1.80 11.58 0.09
C CYS A 63 0.29 11.68 0.42
N TYR A 64 -0.05 12.14 1.63
CA TYR A 64 -1.44 12.20 2.10
C TYR A 64 -2.29 13.32 1.51
N LYS A 65 -1.71 14.26 0.76
CA LYS A 65 -2.45 15.29 0.01
C LYS A 65 -2.78 14.88 -1.43
N VAL A 66 -2.47 13.66 -1.86
CA VAL A 66 -2.96 13.14 -3.16
C VAL A 66 -4.49 13.04 -3.12
N PRO A 67 -5.23 13.77 -3.99
CA PRO A 67 -6.69 13.73 -3.99
C PRO A 67 -7.25 12.36 -4.41
N ALA A 68 -8.45 12.01 -3.95
CA ALA A 68 -9.11 10.75 -4.27
C ALA A 68 -9.22 10.49 -5.79
N GLU A 69 -9.49 11.54 -6.58
CA GLU A 69 -9.61 11.44 -8.04
C GLU A 69 -8.29 11.04 -8.71
N ALA A 70 -7.15 11.47 -8.16
CA ALA A 70 -5.84 11.17 -8.72
C ALA A 70 -5.53 9.66 -8.65
N TRP A 71 -5.95 8.98 -7.58
CA TRP A 71 -5.76 7.54 -7.43
C TRP A 71 -6.48 6.73 -8.52
N ARG A 72 -7.57 7.24 -9.09
CA ARG A 72 -8.31 6.58 -10.18
C ARG A 72 -7.47 6.36 -11.43
N GLN A 73 -6.41 7.14 -11.61
CA GLN A 73 -5.46 6.99 -12.72
C GLN A 73 -4.67 5.67 -12.66
N LEU A 74 -4.66 5.00 -11.49
CA LEU A 74 -4.01 3.70 -11.30
C LEU A 74 -4.90 2.49 -11.67
N ARG A 75 -6.15 2.71 -12.11
CA ARG A 75 -7.12 1.62 -12.40
C ARG A 75 -6.55 0.52 -13.30
N ASP A 76 -5.85 0.95 -14.35
CA ASP A 76 -5.26 0.08 -15.36
C ASP A 76 -3.76 -0.17 -15.14
N ALA A 77 -3.22 0.23 -13.99
CA ALA A 77 -1.82 0.02 -13.67
C ALA A 77 -1.48 -1.49 -13.66
N ARG A 78 -0.41 -1.83 -14.39
CA ARG A 78 0.14 -3.19 -14.45
C ARG A 78 1.60 -3.18 -14.05
N TRP A 79 1.85 -3.13 -12.75
CA TRP A 79 3.20 -3.16 -12.21
C TRP A 79 3.71 -4.59 -12.00
N GLU A 80 3.77 -5.37 -13.09
CA GLU A 80 4.11 -6.80 -13.06
C GLU A 80 5.52 -7.09 -12.51
N LYS A 81 6.41 -6.10 -12.53
CA LYS A 81 7.80 -6.20 -12.02
C LYS A 81 7.99 -5.55 -10.65
N LEU A 82 6.94 -5.01 -10.03
CA LEU A 82 7.06 -4.29 -8.76
C LEU A 82 7.47 -5.25 -7.65
N GLN A 83 8.60 -4.95 -7.01
CA GLN A 83 9.18 -5.70 -5.91
C GLN A 83 9.01 -4.96 -4.58
N LYS A 84 9.05 -3.63 -4.59
CA LYS A 84 8.90 -2.81 -3.39
C LYS A 84 7.90 -1.70 -3.63
N ALA A 85 6.96 -1.57 -2.72
CA ALA A 85 5.93 -0.55 -2.76
C ALA A 85 5.73 0.02 -1.37
N ASP A 86 5.83 1.33 -1.21
CA ASP A 86 5.60 1.97 0.07
C ASP A 86 4.68 3.18 -0.04
N PHE A 87 3.52 3.06 0.60
CA PHE A 87 2.46 4.06 0.67
C PHE A 87 2.15 4.43 2.12
N SER A 88 3.08 4.15 3.03
CA SER A 88 3.07 4.57 4.42
C SER A 88 2.60 6.02 4.57
N TRP A 89 1.67 6.26 5.48
CA TRP A 89 1.04 7.55 5.78
C TRP A 89 0.16 8.16 4.66
N CYS A 90 -0.01 7.58 3.48
CA CYS A 90 -0.84 8.17 2.41
C CYS A 90 -2.32 8.30 2.80
N PHE A 91 -2.81 7.40 3.65
CA PHE A 91 -4.22 7.33 4.08
C PHE A 91 -4.35 7.50 5.59
N ASN A 92 -3.66 8.50 6.14
CA ASN A 92 -3.77 8.92 7.54
C ASN A 92 -4.96 9.87 7.76
N GLU A 93 -5.10 10.42 8.96
CA GLU A 93 -6.16 11.39 9.32
C GLU A 93 -6.22 12.66 8.46
N ASP A 94 -5.09 13.07 7.88
CA ASP A 94 -4.97 14.25 7.02
C ASP A 94 -5.21 13.93 5.53
N SER A 95 -5.52 12.67 5.22
CA SER A 95 -5.64 12.17 3.85
C SER A 95 -6.75 12.86 3.08
N GLN A 96 -6.43 13.33 1.87
CA GLN A 96 -7.41 13.81 0.88
C GLN A 96 -7.77 12.73 -0.14
N GLY A 97 -7.23 11.52 0.00
CA GLY A 97 -7.27 10.47 -1.00
C GLY A 97 -7.83 9.13 -0.53
N ALA A 98 -8.26 9.01 0.73
CA ALA A 98 -8.72 7.75 1.33
C ALA A 98 -9.82 7.04 0.52
N GLU A 99 -10.75 7.79 -0.07
CA GLU A 99 -11.83 7.23 -0.91
C GLU A 99 -11.34 6.63 -2.23
N GLY A 100 -10.11 6.92 -2.67
CA GLY A 100 -9.49 6.31 -3.85
C GLY A 100 -8.55 5.15 -3.54
N ALA A 101 -8.43 4.73 -2.27
CA ALA A 101 -7.51 3.68 -1.85
C ALA A 101 -7.85 2.31 -2.45
N ASP A 102 -9.11 2.06 -2.80
CA ASP A 102 -9.56 0.84 -3.46
C ASP A 102 -8.82 0.63 -4.80
N ILE A 103 -8.65 1.70 -5.57
CA ILE A 103 -7.95 1.64 -6.86
C ILE A 103 -6.48 1.27 -6.67
N LEU A 104 -5.81 1.85 -5.67
CA LEU A 104 -4.43 1.48 -5.34
C LEU A 104 -4.33 0.02 -4.89
N LEU A 105 -5.21 -0.42 -3.98
CA LEU A 105 -5.18 -1.79 -3.47
C LEU A 105 -5.48 -2.81 -4.58
N ALA A 106 -6.38 -2.50 -5.51
CA ALA A 106 -6.63 -3.33 -6.69
C ALA A 106 -5.38 -3.44 -7.61
N ALA A 107 -4.61 -2.36 -7.76
CA ALA A 107 -3.35 -2.39 -8.50
C ALA A 107 -2.29 -3.25 -7.78
N LEU A 108 -2.14 -3.07 -6.46
CA LEU A 108 -1.21 -3.84 -5.63
C LEU A 108 -1.55 -5.33 -5.58
N ALA A 109 -2.84 -5.71 -5.58
CA ALA A 109 -3.28 -7.10 -5.61
C ALA A 109 -2.75 -7.87 -6.83
N ARG A 110 -2.45 -7.17 -7.94
CA ARG A 110 -1.93 -7.75 -9.19
C ARG A 110 -0.40 -7.88 -9.22
N CYS A 111 0.30 -7.33 -8.23
CA CYS A 111 1.76 -7.29 -8.18
C CYS A 111 2.34 -8.62 -7.67
N SER A 112 2.40 -9.64 -8.51
CA SER A 112 2.89 -10.99 -8.13
C SER A 112 4.37 -11.05 -7.73
N GLN A 113 5.17 -10.05 -8.10
CA GLN A 113 6.60 -9.98 -7.79
C GLN A 113 6.91 -9.21 -6.49
N LEU A 114 5.87 -8.73 -5.79
CA LEU A 114 6.01 -7.88 -4.61
C LEU A 114 6.72 -8.66 -3.47
N GLN A 115 7.77 -8.06 -2.94
CA GLN A 115 8.62 -8.59 -1.87
C GLN A 115 8.49 -7.76 -0.59
N GLU A 116 8.29 -6.44 -0.72
CA GLU A 116 8.13 -5.52 0.40
C GLU A 116 6.93 -4.60 0.17
N LEU A 117 6.02 -4.54 1.16
CA LEU A 117 4.86 -3.66 1.15
C LEU A 117 4.78 -2.83 2.44
N GLY A 118 4.86 -1.51 2.30
CA GLY A 118 4.64 -0.55 3.38
C GLY A 118 3.29 0.15 3.24
N MET A 119 2.45 0.04 4.26
CA MET A 119 1.14 0.69 4.37
C MET A 119 0.91 1.24 5.78
N ASN A 120 1.96 1.58 6.53
CA ASN A 120 1.81 2.01 7.92
C ASN A 120 0.96 3.30 8.05
N PHE A 121 0.26 3.45 9.17
CA PHE A 121 -0.62 4.59 9.47
C PHE A 121 -1.73 4.85 8.43
N CYS A 122 -2.12 3.86 7.63
CA CYS A 122 -3.20 3.97 6.64
C CYS A 122 -4.61 3.66 7.23
N PHE A 123 -4.94 4.24 8.39
CA PHE A 123 -6.18 3.94 9.11
C PHE A 123 -7.44 4.60 8.54
N LYS A 124 -7.31 5.52 7.58
CA LYS A 124 -8.46 6.07 6.83
C LYS A 124 -8.83 5.24 5.60
N VAL A 125 -8.09 4.16 5.27
CA VAL A 125 -8.49 3.25 4.18
C VAL A 125 -9.86 2.62 4.51
N PRO A 126 -10.90 2.84 3.70
CA PRO A 126 -12.24 2.30 3.96
C PRO A 126 -12.26 0.77 3.85
N ALA A 127 -13.19 0.12 4.57
CA ALA A 127 -13.36 -1.34 4.53
C ALA A 127 -13.52 -1.90 3.10
N GLU A 128 -14.25 -1.21 2.22
CA GLU A 128 -14.44 -1.62 0.82
C GLU A 128 -13.13 -1.67 0.02
N ALA A 129 -12.17 -0.79 0.33
CA ALA A 129 -10.89 -0.77 -0.37
C ALA A 129 -10.09 -2.04 -0.09
N TRP A 130 -10.12 -2.55 1.15
CA TRP A 130 -9.44 -3.80 1.51
C TRP A 130 -10.01 -5.02 0.78
N ARG A 131 -11.30 -4.99 0.37
CA ARG A 131 -11.92 -6.08 -0.41
C ARG A 131 -11.24 -6.33 -1.75
N GLN A 132 -10.55 -5.33 -2.30
CA GLN A 132 -9.79 -5.44 -3.54
C GLN A 132 -8.59 -6.41 -3.42
N LEU A 133 -8.18 -6.75 -2.20
CA LEU A 133 -7.09 -7.69 -1.93
C LEU A 133 -7.55 -9.16 -1.89
N ARG A 134 -8.84 -9.45 -2.05
CA ARG A 134 -9.40 -10.81 -1.92
C ARG A 134 -8.63 -11.86 -2.72
N ASP A 135 -8.28 -11.52 -3.96
CA ASP A 135 -7.60 -12.40 -4.91
C ASP A 135 -6.09 -12.14 -5.02
N ALA A 136 -5.54 -11.31 -4.12
CA ALA A 136 -4.12 -11.01 -4.12
C ALA A 136 -3.28 -12.29 -3.90
N ARG A 137 -2.24 -12.43 -4.72
CA ARG A 137 -1.27 -13.54 -4.67
C ARG A 137 0.14 -12.97 -4.60
N TRP A 138 0.57 -12.65 -3.38
CA TRP A 138 1.92 -12.13 -3.12
C TRP A 138 2.86 -13.25 -2.66
N GLU A 139 3.06 -14.26 -3.51
CA GLU A 139 3.85 -15.46 -3.17
C GLU A 139 5.31 -15.14 -2.80
N LYS A 140 5.82 -13.99 -3.26
CA LYS A 140 7.18 -13.51 -2.99
C LYS A 140 7.27 -12.50 -1.84
N LEU A 141 6.16 -12.17 -1.19
CA LEU A 141 6.15 -11.16 -0.13
C LEU A 141 6.94 -11.65 1.07
N GLN A 142 7.98 -10.91 1.42
CA GLN A 142 8.89 -11.20 2.53
C GLN A 142 8.66 -10.23 3.69
N LYS A 143 8.26 -8.99 3.42
CA LYS A 143 8.02 -7.98 4.44
C LYS A 143 6.73 -7.23 4.19
N ALA A 144 5.93 -7.09 5.23
CA ALA A 144 4.73 -6.28 5.19
C ALA A 144 4.56 -5.47 6.48
N ASP A 145 4.30 -4.17 6.33
CA ASP A 145 4.05 -3.26 7.45
C ASP A 145 2.69 -2.59 7.33
N PHE A 146 1.78 -2.95 8.23
CA PHE A 146 0.45 -2.38 8.38
C PHE A 146 0.26 -1.74 9.76
N PHE A 147 1.35 -1.32 10.40
CA PHE A 147 1.32 -0.67 11.71
C PHE A 147 0.20 0.37 11.79
N ARG A 148 -0.65 0.24 12.80
CA ARG A 148 -1.77 1.14 13.09
C ARG A 148 -2.80 1.31 11.94
N CYS A 149 -2.90 0.39 10.98
CA CYS A 149 -3.97 0.45 9.97
C CYS A 149 -5.36 0.13 10.56
N PHE A 150 -5.41 -0.77 11.53
CA PHE A 150 -6.63 -1.24 12.17
C PHE A 150 -6.63 -0.93 13.67
N GLY A 151 -6.11 0.26 14.03
CA GLY A 151 -6.14 0.77 15.40
C GLY A 151 -7.37 1.63 15.68
N PRO A 152 -7.43 2.31 16.84
CA PRO A 152 -8.50 3.24 17.18
C PRO A 152 -8.69 4.30 16.08
N GLY A 153 -9.95 4.52 15.67
CA GLY A 153 -10.30 5.46 14.60
C GLY A 153 -10.14 4.91 13.17
N SER A 154 -9.77 3.63 13.02
CA SER A 154 -9.72 2.98 11.71
C SER A 154 -11.09 2.89 11.05
N GLN A 155 -11.13 3.17 9.74
CA GLN A 155 -12.31 3.04 8.88
C GLN A 155 -12.33 1.72 8.10
N GLY A 156 -11.29 0.89 8.28
CA GLY A 156 -11.03 -0.31 7.49
C GLY A 156 -11.29 -1.63 8.22
N VAL A 157 -11.68 -1.59 9.49
CA VAL A 157 -11.74 -2.78 10.37
C VAL A 157 -12.56 -3.91 9.77
N ASP A 158 -13.70 -3.62 9.16
CA ASP A 158 -14.59 -4.62 8.54
C ASP A 158 -14.03 -5.26 7.25
N GLY A 159 -12.84 -4.85 6.81
CA GLY A 159 -12.11 -5.48 5.71
C GLY A 159 -10.76 -6.08 6.13
N ALA A 160 -10.44 -6.08 7.43
CA ALA A 160 -9.17 -6.60 7.93
C ALA A 160 -9.00 -8.10 7.70
N ASP A 161 -10.08 -8.87 7.77
CA ASP A 161 -10.13 -10.30 7.47
C ASP A 161 -9.67 -10.60 6.04
N ILE A 162 -10.06 -9.76 5.07
CA ILE A 162 -9.62 -9.90 3.67
C ILE A 162 -8.11 -9.70 3.55
N LEU A 163 -7.55 -8.69 4.22
CA LEU A 163 -6.10 -8.49 4.23
C LEU A 163 -5.39 -9.68 4.88
N LEU A 164 -5.89 -10.16 6.03
CA LEU A 164 -5.32 -11.31 6.73
C LEU A 164 -5.33 -12.58 5.86
N ALA A 165 -6.44 -12.83 5.15
CA ALA A 165 -6.55 -13.95 4.22
C ALA A 165 -5.59 -13.82 3.03
N ALA A 166 -5.33 -12.61 2.53
CA ALA A 166 -4.31 -12.37 1.51
C ALA A 166 -2.89 -12.64 2.05
N LEU A 167 -2.58 -12.14 3.24
CA LEU A 167 -1.28 -12.37 3.89
C LEU A 167 -1.06 -13.83 4.26
N ALA A 168 -2.09 -14.59 4.62
CA ALA A 168 -2.01 -16.02 4.90
C ALA A 168 -1.49 -16.85 3.69
N ARG A 169 -1.62 -16.33 2.47
CA ARG A 169 -1.09 -16.98 1.25
C ARG A 169 0.39 -16.66 1.01
N CYS A 170 1.00 -15.81 1.82
CA CYS A 170 2.39 -15.37 1.69
C CYS A 170 3.30 -16.29 2.52
N SER A 171 3.58 -17.50 2.01
CA SER A 171 4.44 -18.47 2.72
C SER A 171 5.90 -18.02 2.88
N ALA A 172 6.34 -17.04 2.08
CA ALA A 172 7.67 -16.45 2.14
C ALA A 172 7.78 -15.28 3.14
N LEU A 173 6.70 -14.92 3.85
CA LEU A 173 6.65 -13.77 4.75
C LEU A 173 7.56 -13.98 5.97
N GLN A 174 8.56 -13.12 6.11
CA GLN A 174 9.59 -13.15 7.16
C GLN A 174 9.41 -12.05 8.21
N GLU A 175 8.89 -10.90 7.79
CA GLU A 175 8.61 -9.76 8.67
C GLU A 175 7.15 -9.30 8.49
N LEU A 176 6.39 -9.26 9.58
CA LEU A 176 5.01 -8.78 9.59
C LEU A 176 4.78 -7.83 10.78
N ASN A 177 4.48 -6.57 10.48
CA ASN A 177 4.15 -5.58 11.51
C ASN A 177 2.65 -5.27 11.47
N MET A 178 1.94 -5.73 12.50
CA MET A 178 0.52 -5.49 12.76
C MET A 178 0.32 -4.77 14.10
N LYS A 179 1.36 -4.09 14.61
CA LYS A 179 1.28 -3.40 15.91
C LYS A 179 0.25 -2.26 15.87
N TYR A 180 -0.45 -2.09 17.00
CA TYR A 180 -1.60 -1.20 17.14
C TYR A 180 -2.71 -1.45 16.11
N CYS A 181 -2.89 -2.71 15.70
CA CYS A 181 -4.06 -3.18 14.98
C CYS A 181 -5.05 -3.89 15.93
N ASP A 182 -5.24 -3.32 17.11
CA ASP A 182 -6.05 -3.88 18.21
C ASP A 182 -7.57 -3.87 17.95
N ARG A 183 -8.02 -3.23 16.86
CA ARG A 183 -9.43 -3.26 16.45
C ARG A 183 -9.75 -4.40 15.49
N ILE A 184 -8.77 -5.17 15.02
CA ILE A 184 -9.06 -6.39 14.25
C ILE A 184 -9.81 -7.37 15.17
N PRO A 185 -11.02 -7.83 14.78
CA PRO A 185 -11.79 -8.78 15.59
C PRO A 185 -11.02 -10.09 15.79
N ALA A 186 -11.18 -10.72 16.96
CA ALA A 186 -10.51 -11.98 17.27
C ALA A 186 -10.86 -13.08 16.24
N GLU A 187 -12.11 -13.07 15.76
CA GLU A 187 -12.65 -14.01 14.78
C GLU A 187 -11.89 -13.94 13.45
N ALA A 188 -11.41 -12.76 13.05
CA ALA A 188 -10.63 -12.60 11.82
C ALA A 188 -9.26 -13.30 11.92
N TRP A 189 -8.66 -13.31 13.11
CA TRP A 189 -7.45 -14.06 13.37
C TRP A 189 -7.74 -15.57 13.46
N GLU A 190 -8.81 -15.96 14.16
CA GLU A 190 -9.23 -17.35 14.37
C GLU A 190 -9.48 -18.13 13.08
N GLN A 191 -9.84 -17.45 11.99
CA GLN A 191 -9.98 -18.06 10.67
C GLN A 191 -8.66 -18.56 10.07
N LEU A 192 -7.51 -18.07 10.54
CA LEU A 192 -6.20 -18.47 10.04
C LEU A 192 -5.72 -19.74 10.78
N SER A 193 -5.15 -20.68 10.02
CA SER A 193 -4.58 -21.91 10.58
C SER A 193 -3.34 -21.63 11.44
N ASP A 194 -3.07 -22.49 12.42
CA ASP A 194 -1.84 -22.42 13.18
C ASP A 194 -0.61 -22.62 12.27
N GLY A 195 0.46 -21.89 12.55
CA GLY A 195 1.69 -21.91 11.75
C GLY A 195 1.52 -21.43 10.30
N VAL A 196 0.46 -20.67 9.97
CA VAL A 196 0.18 -20.16 8.61
C VAL A 196 1.36 -19.40 7.99
N TRP A 197 2.21 -18.76 8.81
CA TRP A 197 3.44 -18.12 8.35
C TRP A 197 4.69 -18.89 8.82
N PRO A 198 5.07 -19.98 8.14
CA PRO A 198 6.16 -20.86 8.60
C PRO A 198 7.57 -20.25 8.49
N ALA A 199 7.70 -19.12 7.78
CA ALA A 199 8.94 -18.39 7.57
C ALA A 199 9.03 -17.11 8.41
N LEU A 200 8.02 -16.80 9.25
CA LEU A 200 7.97 -15.54 9.99
C LEU A 200 9.03 -15.53 11.11
N LEU A 201 9.97 -14.59 11.02
CA LEU A 201 11.10 -14.45 11.97
C LEU A 201 10.93 -13.25 12.89
N LYS A 202 10.31 -12.18 12.38
CA LYS A 202 10.07 -10.95 13.13
C LYS A 202 8.61 -10.55 12.98
N GLN A 203 7.94 -10.33 14.10
CA GLN A 203 6.56 -9.88 14.10
C GLN A 203 6.27 -8.95 15.27
N GLU A 204 5.33 -8.04 15.07
CA GLU A 204 4.70 -7.28 16.15
C GLU A 204 3.17 -7.27 15.94
N GLY A 205 2.40 -7.52 16.99
CA GLY A 205 0.93 -7.50 16.91
C GLY A 205 0.30 -8.72 16.22
N VAL A 206 1.06 -9.82 16.04
CA VAL A 206 0.55 -11.08 15.47
C VAL A 206 0.35 -12.12 16.58
N PRO A 207 -0.79 -12.83 16.64
CA PRO A 207 -1.00 -13.93 17.58
C PRO A 207 0.04 -15.06 17.46
N GLU A 208 0.54 -15.55 18.59
CA GLU A 208 1.68 -16.48 18.65
C GLU A 208 1.48 -17.81 17.90
N ARG A 209 0.25 -18.35 17.93
CA ARG A 209 -0.11 -19.60 17.26
C ARG A 209 0.09 -19.58 15.74
N LEU A 210 0.12 -18.39 15.14
CA LEU A 210 0.19 -18.23 13.68
C LEU A 210 1.61 -18.38 13.11
N PHE A 211 2.64 -18.33 13.96
CA PHE A 211 4.03 -18.41 13.51
C PHE A 211 4.92 -19.35 14.35
N ARG A 212 4.50 -19.76 15.55
CA ARG A 212 5.19 -20.84 16.26
C ARG A 212 4.92 -22.17 15.55
N ARG A 213 5.98 -22.93 15.29
CA ARG A 213 5.86 -24.34 14.91
C ARG A 213 5.53 -25.14 16.18
N ALA A 214 4.54 -26.04 16.07
CA ALA A 214 4.29 -27.07 17.08
C ALA A 214 5.51 -28.00 17.23
#